data_AF-A0A0J6CFG9-F1
#
_entry.id   AF-A0A0J6CFG9-F1
#
_cell.length_a   1.000
_cell.length_b   1.000
_cell.length_c   1.000
_cell.angle_alpha   90.00
_cell.angle_beta   90.00
_cell.angle_gamma   90.00
#
_symmetry.space_group_name_H-M   'P 1'
#
loop_
_entity.id
_entity.type
_entity.pdbx_description
1 polymer ?
#
loop_
_entity_poly.entity_id
_entity_poly.type
_entity_poly.pdbx_seq_one_letter_code
_entity_poly.pdbx_strand_id
1 'polypeptide(L)'
;MYFNAILKLAKASEEFPVNFDEVWMLVYNRRDYAVDALKKDFIEGVDYVCTSVKTEVGSNKFEYELTVACMEFFIARKVRDVFEVYRKVFHKAAEHAKQLKSPTPTKVRASLEWVKGVKDLLNLNDSSILSMIKQVGDPLGLPTPDYIQSKGILKSAGDLLKENGLSISAQAFNQKMIEKGYIVELTRPSSKGVVKKFKSITGEGLNFGENQVNPNNPKSTQPLYYEDKFFKLLTLLDLKQIA
;
A
#
# COMPACT_ATOMS: atom_id res chain seq x y z
N MET A 1 -0.91 40.63 -7.91
CA MET A 1 -1.95 40.54 -8.95
C MET A 1 -1.63 39.46 -9.99
N TYR A 2 -0.40 39.40 -10.52
CA TYR A 2 0.07 38.39 -11.49
C TYR A 2 -0.28 36.92 -11.15
N PHE A 3 0.15 36.40 -9.99
CA PHE A 3 -0.11 35.00 -9.62
C PHE A 3 -1.59 34.63 -9.42
N ASN A 4 -2.42 35.59 -8.99
CA ASN A 4 -3.86 35.36 -8.85
C ASN A 4 -4.56 35.30 -10.22
N ALA A 5 -4.04 36.01 -11.21
CA ALA A 5 -4.53 35.92 -12.59
C ALA A 5 -4.15 34.57 -13.20
N ILE A 6 -2.90 34.11 -13.02
CA ILE A 6 -2.46 32.78 -13.47
C ILE A 6 -3.32 31.68 -12.85
N LEU A 7 -3.60 31.74 -11.55
CA LEU A 7 -4.45 30.75 -10.88
C LEU A 7 -5.89 30.71 -11.39
N LYS A 8 -6.39 31.82 -11.97
CA LYS A 8 -7.71 31.85 -12.61
C LYS A 8 -7.64 31.27 -14.02
N LEU A 9 -6.60 31.63 -14.78
CA LEU A 9 -6.35 31.11 -16.12
C LEU A 9 -6.13 29.59 -16.10
N ALA A 10 -5.36 29.07 -15.15
CA ALA A 10 -5.14 27.63 -14.99
C ALA A 10 -6.41 26.84 -14.59
N LYS A 11 -7.47 27.52 -14.14
CA LYS A 11 -8.78 26.91 -13.82
C LYS A 11 -9.76 26.96 -14.98
N ALA A 12 -9.57 27.89 -15.91
CA ALA A 12 -10.28 27.87 -17.18
C ALA A 12 -9.57 26.83 -18.05
N SER A 13 -10.22 25.69 -18.34
CA SER A 13 -9.63 24.55 -19.05
C SER A 13 -9.36 24.81 -20.54
N GLU A 14 -8.92 26.02 -20.89
CA GLU A 14 -8.55 26.43 -22.25
C GLU A 14 -7.07 26.08 -22.52
N GLU A 15 -6.77 25.64 -23.74
CA GLU A 15 -5.44 25.15 -24.11
C GLU A 15 -4.45 26.30 -24.31
N PHE A 16 -4.88 27.40 -24.94
CA PHE A 16 -4.10 28.62 -25.16
C PHE A 16 -4.82 29.88 -24.65
N PRO A 17 -4.99 30.04 -23.32
CA PRO A 17 -5.86 31.09 -22.76
C PRO A 17 -5.24 32.49 -22.76
N VAL A 18 -3.98 32.66 -23.21
CA VAL A 18 -3.24 33.91 -23.03
C VAL A 18 -2.94 34.55 -24.38
N ASN A 19 -3.45 35.76 -24.62
CA ASN A 19 -3.05 36.55 -25.77
C ASN A 19 -1.65 37.16 -25.54
N PHE A 20 -0.73 36.90 -26.47
CA PHE A 20 0.63 37.42 -26.42
C PHE A 20 0.68 38.95 -26.36
N ASP A 21 -0.20 39.64 -27.09
CA ASP A 21 -0.25 41.10 -27.19
C ASP A 21 -0.53 41.78 -25.83
N GLU A 22 -1.11 41.05 -24.87
CA GLU A 22 -1.37 41.54 -23.51
C GLU A 22 -0.19 41.36 -22.56
N VAL A 23 0.70 40.39 -22.84
CA VAL A 23 1.72 39.96 -21.88
C VAL A 23 3.14 40.33 -22.29
N TRP A 24 3.44 40.49 -23.59
CA TRP A 24 4.81 40.76 -24.03
C TRP A 24 5.37 42.08 -23.47
N MET A 25 4.49 43.07 -23.28
CA MET A 25 4.84 44.40 -22.77
C MET A 25 5.37 44.37 -21.33
N LEU A 26 5.08 43.31 -20.58
CA LEU A 26 5.58 43.14 -19.21
C LEU A 26 7.08 42.81 -19.18
N VAL A 27 7.65 42.40 -20.33
CA VAL A 27 8.98 41.81 -20.40
C VAL A 27 9.86 42.48 -21.45
N TYR A 28 9.27 42.89 -22.57
CA TYR A 28 9.98 43.45 -23.72
C TYR A 28 9.46 44.85 -24.06
N ASN A 29 10.37 45.75 -24.38
CA ASN A 29 10.04 47.13 -24.81
C ASN A 29 9.54 47.19 -26.26
N ARG A 30 9.81 46.16 -27.07
CA ARG A 30 9.36 46.08 -28.46
C ARG A 30 8.80 44.68 -28.76
N ARG A 31 7.71 44.68 -29.53
CA ARG A 31 6.97 43.47 -29.89
C ARG A 31 7.78 42.51 -30.76
N ASP A 32 8.56 43.02 -31.71
CA ASP A 32 9.37 42.22 -32.62
C ASP A 32 10.41 41.37 -31.89
N TYR A 33 11.14 41.95 -30.92
CA TYR A 33 12.06 41.19 -30.08
C TYR A 33 11.37 40.15 -29.20
N ALA A 34 10.15 40.43 -28.76
CA ALA A 34 9.37 39.49 -27.98
C ALA A 34 8.93 38.29 -28.83
N VAL A 35 8.48 38.53 -30.07
CA VAL A 35 8.10 37.48 -31.02
C VAL A 35 9.31 36.63 -31.41
N ASP A 36 10.47 37.25 -31.67
CA ASP A 36 11.70 36.51 -31.96
C ASP A 36 12.11 35.61 -30.78
N ALA A 37 12.00 36.11 -29.55
CA ALA A 37 12.29 35.31 -28.36
C ALA A 37 11.30 34.16 -28.18
N LEU A 38 10.01 34.40 -28.47
CA LEU A 38 8.99 33.35 -28.44
C LEU A 38 9.30 32.24 -29.44
N LYS A 39 9.56 32.59 -30.71
CA LYS A 39 9.87 31.62 -31.77
C LYS A 39 11.19 30.88 -31.57
N LYS A 40 12.14 31.51 -30.87
CA LYS A 40 13.46 30.92 -30.61
C LYS A 40 13.43 29.91 -29.47
N ASP A 41 12.75 30.27 -28.37
CA ASP A 41 12.84 29.53 -27.11
C ASP A 41 11.66 28.56 -26.89
N PHE A 42 10.62 28.60 -27.73
CA PHE A 42 9.39 27.82 -27.57
C PHE A 42 8.92 27.17 -28.89
N ILE A 43 8.03 26.18 -28.79
CA ILE A 43 7.58 25.35 -29.91
C ILE A 43 6.15 25.72 -30.35
N GLU A 44 5.97 26.02 -31.63
CA GLU A 44 4.65 26.27 -32.23
C GLU A 44 3.79 24.99 -32.25
N GLY A 45 2.52 25.11 -31.84
CA GLY A 45 1.58 24.01 -31.68
C GLY A 45 1.67 23.27 -30.34
N VAL A 46 2.65 23.58 -29.50
CA VAL A 46 2.78 23.04 -28.13
C VAL A 46 2.73 24.16 -27.10
N ASP A 47 3.57 25.17 -27.27
CA ASP A 47 3.70 26.29 -26.32
C ASP A 47 2.91 27.52 -26.77
N TYR A 48 2.77 27.72 -28.07
CA TYR A 48 1.99 28.81 -28.65
C TYR A 48 1.37 28.44 -30.00
N VAL A 49 0.31 29.13 -30.39
CA VAL A 49 -0.31 29.05 -31.72
C VAL A 49 -0.19 30.41 -32.42
N CYS A 50 0.08 30.40 -33.73
CA CYS A 50 0.15 31.60 -34.56
C CYS A 50 -1.01 31.63 -35.56
N THR A 51 -1.85 32.65 -35.48
CA THR A 51 -2.99 32.86 -36.39
C THR A 51 -2.76 34.10 -37.25
N SER A 52 -2.99 33.99 -38.56
CA SER A 52 -2.94 35.12 -39.48
C SER A 52 -4.34 35.73 -39.66
N VAL A 53 -4.50 36.98 -39.24
CA VAL A 53 -5.75 37.74 -39.33
C VAL A 53 -5.60 38.86 -40.37
N LYS A 54 -6.59 39.01 -41.26
CA LYS A 54 -6.62 40.12 -42.21
C LYS A 54 -7.09 41.40 -41.52
N THR A 55 -6.34 42.48 -41.71
CA THR A 55 -6.73 43.80 -41.21
C THR A 55 -7.66 44.51 -42.20
N GLU A 56 -8.40 45.51 -41.72
CA GLU A 56 -9.30 46.34 -42.54
C GLU A 56 -8.59 47.05 -43.70
N VAL A 57 -7.28 47.29 -43.56
CA VAL A 57 -6.41 47.90 -44.58
C VAL A 57 -5.76 46.88 -45.52
N GLY A 58 -6.19 45.62 -45.48
CA GLY A 58 -5.77 44.57 -46.43
C GLY A 58 -4.41 43.93 -46.14
N SER A 59 -3.73 44.30 -45.05
CA SER A 59 -2.49 43.65 -44.62
C SER A 59 -2.78 42.49 -43.65
N ASN A 60 -1.88 41.51 -43.57
CA ASN A 60 -1.99 40.40 -42.63
C ASN A 60 -1.29 40.75 -41.30
N LYS A 61 -1.99 40.56 -40.18
CA LYS A 61 -1.44 40.63 -38.81
C LYS A 61 -1.31 39.21 -38.24
N PHE A 62 -0.21 38.95 -37.55
CA PHE A 62 -0.01 37.70 -36.82
C PHE A 62 -0.34 37.88 -35.34
N GLU A 63 -1.27 37.06 -34.86
CA GLU A 63 -1.68 36.97 -33.46
C GLU A 63 -1.15 35.67 -32.86
N TYR A 64 -0.68 35.77 -31.62
CA TYR A 64 -0.05 34.66 -30.91
C TYR A 64 -0.83 34.38 -29.63
N GLU A 65 -1.23 33.13 -29.44
CA GLU A 65 -1.89 32.67 -28.22
C GLU A 65 -0.96 31.68 -27.52
N LEU A 66 -0.77 31.84 -26.21
CA LEU A 66 0.18 31.08 -25.40
C LEU A 66 -0.55 30.14 -24.43
N THR A 67 0.10 29.02 -24.14
CA THR A 67 -0.25 28.23 -22.95
C THR A 67 0.15 28.97 -21.67
N VAL A 68 -0.49 28.61 -20.55
CA VAL A 68 -0.15 29.18 -19.24
C VAL A 68 1.33 28.92 -18.90
N ALA A 69 1.82 27.69 -19.12
CA ALA A 69 3.20 27.32 -18.83
C ALA A 69 4.22 28.11 -19.66
N CYS A 70 3.92 28.35 -20.94
CA CYS A 70 4.75 29.18 -21.82
C CYS A 70 4.84 30.62 -21.28
N MET A 71 3.71 31.22 -20.92
CA MET A 71 3.66 32.57 -20.35
C MET A 71 4.41 32.68 -19.00
N GLU A 72 4.26 31.69 -18.11
CA GLU A 72 4.98 31.64 -16.84
C GLU A 72 6.49 31.63 -17.05
N PHE A 73 6.99 30.77 -17.95
CA PHE A 73 8.42 30.69 -18.26
C PHE A 73 8.94 31.96 -18.94
N PHE A 74 8.16 32.51 -19.89
CA PHE A 74 8.50 33.71 -20.64
C PHE A 74 8.76 34.91 -19.71
N ILE A 75 7.92 35.06 -18.68
CA ILE A 75 8.02 36.15 -17.69
C ILE A 75 9.07 35.84 -16.64
N ALA A 76 9.07 34.63 -16.07
CA ALA A 76 9.99 34.24 -15.00
C ALA A 76 11.46 34.34 -15.42
N ARG A 77 11.80 34.06 -16.69
CA ARG A 77 13.18 34.16 -17.17
C ARG A 77 13.73 35.59 -17.14
N LYS A 78 12.87 36.60 -17.20
CA LYS A 78 13.26 38.00 -17.36
C LYS A 78 12.96 38.86 -16.14
N VAL A 79 11.93 38.52 -15.37
CA VAL A 79 11.55 39.23 -14.14
C VAL A 79 12.06 38.46 -12.92
N ARG A 80 13.14 38.97 -12.29
CA ARG A 80 13.81 38.29 -11.18
C ARG A 80 12.89 38.03 -9.99
N ASP A 81 12.04 39.00 -9.65
CA ASP A 81 11.13 38.88 -8.49
C ASP A 81 10.10 37.76 -8.67
N VAL A 82 9.60 37.59 -9.89
CA VAL A 82 8.67 36.50 -10.24
C VAL A 82 9.40 35.16 -10.09
N PHE A 83 10.62 35.05 -10.62
CA PHE A 83 11.43 33.84 -10.48
C PHE A 83 11.74 33.48 -9.02
N GLU A 84 12.06 34.45 -8.17
CA GLU A 84 12.33 34.20 -6.75
C GLU A 84 11.09 33.64 -6.01
N VAL A 85 9.88 34.02 -6.40
CA VAL A 85 8.65 33.41 -5.87
C VAL A 85 8.51 31.95 -6.32
N TYR A 86 8.67 31.65 -7.61
CA TYR A 86 8.67 30.26 -8.10
C TYR A 86 9.73 29.40 -7.39
N ARG A 87 10.94 29.93 -7.22
CA ARG A 87 12.05 29.25 -6.54
C ARG A 87 11.72 28.92 -5.09
N LYS A 88 11.17 29.88 -4.34
CA LYS A 88 10.76 29.67 -2.94
C LYS A 88 9.66 28.62 -2.82
N VAL A 89 8.65 28.68 -3.69
CA VAL A 89 7.56 27.69 -3.72
C VAL A 89 8.10 26.30 -4.05
N PHE A 90 8.98 26.18 -5.04
CA PHE A 90 9.60 24.92 -5.41
C PHE A 90 10.39 24.32 -4.25
N HIS A 91 11.28 25.08 -3.60
CA HIS A 91 12.04 24.57 -2.46
C HIS A 91 11.12 24.22 -1.28
N LYS A 92 10.10 25.03 -0.99
CA LYS A 92 9.13 24.71 0.07
C LYS A 92 8.36 23.42 -0.25
N ALA A 93 7.91 23.24 -1.48
CA ALA A 93 7.22 22.02 -1.93
C ALA A 93 8.14 20.80 -1.90
N ALA A 94 9.40 20.94 -2.32
CA ALA A 94 10.40 19.88 -2.28
C ALA A 94 10.74 19.49 -0.84
N GLU A 95 10.91 20.45 0.07
CA GLU A 95 11.12 20.20 1.50
C GLU A 95 9.89 19.55 2.14
N HIS A 96 8.68 20.01 1.85
CA HIS A 96 7.45 19.34 2.30
C HIS A 96 7.35 17.91 1.75
N ALA A 97 7.68 17.67 0.49
CA ALA A 97 7.69 16.33 -0.10
C ALA A 97 8.73 15.41 0.56
N LYS A 98 9.89 15.94 0.97
CA LYS A 98 10.87 15.21 1.79
C LYS A 98 10.32 14.91 3.19
N GLN A 99 9.63 15.86 3.81
CA GLN A 99 8.99 15.66 5.12
C GLN A 99 7.81 14.68 5.08
N LEU A 100 7.07 14.57 3.98
CA LEU A 100 6.06 13.52 3.81
C LEU A 100 6.68 12.12 3.69
N LYS A 101 7.94 12.02 3.26
CA LYS A 101 8.70 10.77 3.25
C LYS A 101 9.27 10.44 4.63
N SER A 102 9.38 11.40 5.55
CA SER A 102 9.76 11.10 6.93
C SER A 102 8.56 10.59 7.73
N PRO A 103 8.74 9.58 8.61
CA PRO A 103 7.69 9.08 9.46
C PRO A 103 7.16 10.20 10.37
N THR A 104 5.94 10.66 10.15
CA THR A 104 5.26 11.50 11.15
C THR A 104 4.81 10.58 12.30
N PRO A 105 4.95 10.98 13.59
CA PRO A 105 4.53 10.16 14.73
C PRO A 105 3.08 9.67 14.63
N THR A 106 2.22 10.47 14.01
CA THR A 106 0.80 10.13 13.75
C THR A 106 0.65 8.95 12.79
N LYS A 107 1.47 8.86 11.74
CA LYS A 107 1.43 7.77 10.76
C LYS A 107 1.89 6.46 11.40
N VAL A 108 2.93 6.49 12.22
CA VAL A 108 3.41 5.31 12.96
C VAL A 108 2.34 4.78 13.91
N ARG A 109 1.68 5.68 14.66
CA ARG A 109 0.59 5.31 15.57
C ARG A 109 -0.60 4.70 14.81
N ALA A 110 -1.03 5.33 13.73
CA ALA A 110 -2.13 4.81 12.90
C ALA A 110 -1.80 3.44 12.30
N SER A 111 -0.57 3.25 11.81
CA SER A 111 -0.13 1.95 11.28
C SER A 111 -0.08 0.86 12.36
N LEU A 112 0.37 1.17 13.58
CA LEU A 112 0.36 0.23 14.70
C LEU A 112 -1.07 -0.12 15.16
N GLU A 113 -1.95 0.86 15.23
CA GLU A 113 -3.37 0.63 15.54
C GLU A 113 -4.05 -0.22 14.48
N TRP A 114 -3.73 -0.01 13.21
CA TRP A 114 -4.21 -0.85 12.12
C TRP A 114 -3.73 -2.30 12.25
N VAL A 115 -2.43 -2.53 12.52
CA VAL A 115 -1.90 -3.89 12.75
C VAL A 115 -2.59 -4.57 13.94
N LYS A 116 -2.83 -3.84 15.04
CA LYS A 116 -3.58 -4.36 16.20
C LYS A 116 -5.01 -4.72 15.82
N GLY A 117 -5.70 -3.86 15.08
CA GLY A 117 -7.07 -4.13 14.61
C GLY A 117 -7.14 -5.37 13.72
N VAL A 118 -6.20 -5.53 12.78
CA VAL A 118 -6.16 -6.69 11.88
C VAL A 118 -5.85 -7.99 12.65
N LYS A 119 -4.95 -7.92 13.64
CA LYS A 119 -4.68 -9.06 14.54
C LYS A 119 -5.97 -9.57 15.17
N ASP A 120 -6.76 -8.67 15.75
CA ASP A 120 -7.96 -9.04 16.50
C ASP A 120 -9.13 -9.46 15.58
N LEU A 121 -9.25 -8.83 14.40
CA LEU A 121 -10.29 -9.15 13.41
C LEU A 121 -10.06 -10.50 12.72
N LEU A 122 -8.81 -10.83 12.40
CA LEU A 122 -8.47 -12.02 11.62
C LEU A 122 -7.87 -13.16 12.45
N ASN A 123 -7.72 -12.97 13.77
CA ASN A 123 -7.05 -13.92 14.68
C ASN A 123 -5.69 -14.38 14.15
N LEU A 124 -4.86 -13.42 13.71
CA LEU A 124 -3.57 -13.74 13.12
C LEU A 124 -2.62 -14.39 14.12
N ASN A 125 -1.79 -15.32 13.62
CA ASN A 125 -0.68 -15.86 14.38
C ASN A 125 0.47 -14.84 14.50
N ASP A 126 1.36 -15.07 15.47
CA ASP A 126 2.41 -14.11 15.78
C ASP A 126 3.37 -13.92 14.60
N SER A 127 3.67 -14.98 13.82
CA SER A 127 4.55 -14.87 12.64
C SER A 127 3.99 -13.93 11.56
N SER A 128 2.68 -13.98 11.30
CA SER A 128 2.02 -13.05 10.38
C SER A 128 2.02 -11.62 10.92
N ILE A 129 1.81 -11.46 12.23
CA ILE A 129 1.88 -10.16 12.90
C ILE A 129 3.28 -9.55 12.76
N LEU A 130 4.34 -10.35 12.96
CA LEU A 130 5.71 -9.88 12.78
C LEU A 130 5.98 -9.41 11.35
N SER A 131 5.51 -10.15 10.35
CA SER A 131 5.64 -9.75 8.95
C SER A 131 4.98 -8.39 8.69
N MET A 132 3.78 -8.18 9.25
CA MET A 132 3.08 -6.89 9.14
C MET A 132 3.81 -5.77 9.89
N ILE A 133 4.34 -6.04 11.08
CA ILE A 133 5.14 -5.07 11.84
C ILE A 133 6.42 -4.69 11.08
N LYS A 134 7.10 -5.65 10.43
CA LYS A 134 8.27 -5.38 9.59
C LYS A 134 7.94 -4.48 8.41
N GLN A 135 6.84 -4.77 7.70
CA GLN A 135 6.37 -3.92 6.59
C GLN A 135 6.06 -2.48 7.02
N VAL A 136 5.63 -2.28 8.27
CA VAL A 136 5.41 -0.95 8.85
C VAL A 136 6.70 -0.33 9.39
N GLY A 137 7.59 -1.11 10.00
CA GLY A 137 8.78 -0.63 10.70
C GLY A 137 9.98 -0.37 9.79
N ASP A 138 10.25 -1.25 8.82
CA ASP A 138 11.42 -1.17 7.92
C ASP A 138 11.45 0.13 7.13
N PRO A 139 10.34 0.59 6.49
CA PRO A 139 10.33 1.86 5.76
C PRO A 139 10.57 3.08 6.66
N LEU A 140 10.38 2.92 7.98
CA LEU A 140 10.54 3.98 8.97
C LEU A 140 11.90 3.90 9.69
N GLY A 141 12.74 2.92 9.36
CA GLY A 141 14.02 2.68 10.02
C GLY A 141 13.87 2.29 11.49
N LEU A 142 12.71 1.74 11.88
CA LEU A 142 12.48 1.31 13.26
C LEU A 142 13.10 -0.08 13.48
N PRO A 143 13.70 -0.35 14.65
CA PRO A 143 14.19 -1.68 14.96
C PRO A 143 13.01 -2.66 15.07
N THR A 144 13.01 -3.68 14.22
CA THR A 144 12.02 -4.75 14.24
C THR A 144 12.67 -6.07 14.65
N PRO A 145 12.03 -6.88 15.51
CA PRO A 145 12.56 -8.20 15.85
C PRO A 145 12.65 -9.10 14.61
N ASP A 146 13.68 -9.94 14.53
CA ASP A 146 13.81 -10.89 13.43
C ASP A 146 13.07 -12.21 13.64
N TYR A 147 12.84 -12.54 14.91
CA TYR A 147 12.21 -13.77 15.32
C TYR A 147 11.20 -13.51 16.43
N ILE A 148 10.26 -14.43 16.57
CA ILE A 148 9.35 -14.50 17.72
C ILE A 148 9.72 -15.73 18.51
N GLN A 149 9.49 -15.68 19.83
CA GLN A 149 9.55 -16.86 20.67
C GLN A 149 8.57 -17.91 20.15
N SER A 150 9.09 -19.02 19.62
CA SER A 150 8.27 -20.11 19.11
C SER A 150 7.29 -20.57 20.19
N LYS A 151 6.00 -20.69 19.85
CA LYS A 151 4.98 -21.31 20.72
C LYS A 151 5.19 -22.82 20.91
N GLY A 152 6.29 -23.36 20.40
CA GLY A 152 6.59 -24.78 20.36
C GLY A 152 6.59 -25.31 18.93
N ILE A 153 7.09 -26.53 18.75
CA ILE A 153 7.07 -27.22 17.47
C ILE A 153 5.66 -27.80 17.26
N LEU A 154 4.99 -27.40 16.17
CA LEU A 154 3.70 -27.95 15.76
C LEU A 154 3.90 -29.16 14.84
N LYS A 155 3.33 -30.30 15.21
CA LYS A 155 3.39 -31.55 14.43
C LYS A 155 2.01 -32.18 14.30
N SER A 156 1.85 -33.09 13.34
CA SER A 156 0.61 -33.85 13.23
C SER A 156 0.49 -34.85 14.39
N ALA A 157 -0.74 -35.23 14.76
CA ALA A 157 -0.94 -36.25 15.79
C ALA A 157 -0.24 -37.57 15.42
N GLY A 158 -0.24 -37.96 14.14
CA GLY A 158 0.42 -39.19 13.69
C GLY A 158 1.93 -39.15 13.89
N ASP A 159 2.56 -38.02 13.56
CA ASP A 159 4.00 -37.84 13.76
C ASP A 159 4.35 -37.87 15.24
N LEU A 160 3.61 -37.15 16.08
CA LEU A 160 3.83 -37.11 17.52
C LEU A 160 3.62 -38.50 18.17
N LEU A 161 2.62 -39.27 17.77
CA LEU A 161 2.41 -40.63 18.27
C LEU A 161 3.58 -41.55 17.89
N LYS A 162 4.05 -41.46 16.64
CA LYS A 162 5.15 -42.27 16.13
C LYS A 162 6.49 -41.91 16.79
N GLU A 163 6.80 -40.61 16.90
CA GLU A 163 8.03 -40.11 17.53
C GLU A 163 8.11 -40.48 19.01
N ASN A 164 6.97 -40.52 19.70
CA ASN A 164 6.89 -40.92 21.11
C ASN A 164 6.76 -42.44 21.31
N GLY A 165 6.89 -43.25 20.24
CA GLY A 165 6.85 -44.72 20.32
C GLY A 165 5.50 -45.29 20.76
N LEU A 166 4.40 -44.56 20.56
CA LEU A 166 3.07 -44.97 20.98
C LEU A 166 2.39 -45.79 19.88
N SER A 167 1.94 -47.00 20.22
CA SER A 167 1.17 -47.89 19.32
C SER A 167 -0.28 -47.43 19.09
N ILE A 168 -0.58 -46.16 19.35
CA ILE A 168 -1.92 -45.59 19.21
C ILE A 168 -2.06 -45.07 17.79
N SER A 169 -3.14 -45.45 17.10
CA SER A 169 -3.41 -44.90 15.78
C SER A 169 -3.89 -43.45 15.88
N ALA A 170 -3.55 -42.62 14.89
CA ALA A 170 -4.10 -41.26 14.80
C ALA A 170 -5.65 -41.26 14.75
N GLN A 171 -6.27 -42.36 14.31
CA GLN A 171 -7.72 -42.52 14.34
C GLN A 171 -8.24 -42.65 15.77
N ALA A 172 -7.64 -43.52 16.59
CA ALA A 172 -8.02 -43.70 18.00
C ALA A 172 -7.81 -42.41 18.81
N PHE A 173 -6.69 -41.71 18.57
CA PHE A 173 -6.43 -40.40 19.16
C PHE A 173 -7.51 -39.38 18.80
N ASN A 174 -7.85 -39.26 17.52
CA ASN A 174 -8.90 -38.32 17.07
C ASN A 174 -10.28 -38.67 17.66
N GLN A 175 -10.59 -39.96 17.84
CA GLN A 175 -11.84 -40.38 18.44
C GLN A 175 -11.96 -39.88 19.89
N LYS A 176 -10.90 -40.02 20.69
CA LYS A 176 -10.84 -39.49 22.05
C LYS A 176 -10.93 -37.96 22.10
N MET A 177 -10.28 -37.28 21.15
CA MET A 177 -10.38 -35.83 21.01
C MET A 177 -11.81 -35.37 20.71
N ILE A 178 -12.56 -36.12 19.90
CA ILE A 178 -13.99 -35.85 19.64
C ILE A 178 -14.82 -36.11 20.90
N GLU A 179 -14.60 -37.23 21.58
CA GLU A 179 -15.31 -37.59 22.83
C GLU A 179 -15.18 -36.52 23.92
N LYS A 180 -14.00 -35.91 24.06
CA LYS A 180 -13.75 -34.82 25.02
C LYS A 180 -14.14 -33.43 24.48
N GLY A 181 -14.64 -33.33 23.24
CA GLY A 181 -15.06 -32.06 22.63
C GLY A 181 -13.92 -31.14 22.16
N TYR A 182 -12.69 -31.66 22.08
CA TYR A 182 -11.51 -30.89 21.67
C TYR A 182 -11.33 -30.80 20.15
N ILE A 183 -12.00 -31.66 19.38
CA ILE A 183 -12.07 -31.59 17.92
C ILE A 183 -13.52 -31.79 17.46
N VAL A 184 -13.87 -31.13 16.36
CA VAL A 184 -15.11 -31.37 15.60
C VAL A 184 -14.79 -31.91 14.20
N GLU A 185 -15.66 -32.77 13.68
CA GLU A 185 -15.64 -33.20 12.27
C GLU A 185 -16.54 -32.27 11.44
N LEU A 186 -15.94 -31.65 10.41
CA LEU A 186 -16.60 -30.74 9.48
C LEU A 186 -16.62 -31.36 8.08
N THR A 187 -17.53 -30.87 7.23
CA THR A 187 -17.68 -31.34 5.85
C THR A 187 -17.45 -30.21 4.85
N ARG A 188 -16.94 -30.55 3.67
CA ARG A 188 -16.84 -29.64 2.52
C ARG A 188 -17.15 -30.35 1.22
N PRO A 189 -17.73 -29.67 0.22
CA PRO A 189 -17.85 -30.22 -1.12
C PRO A 189 -16.47 -30.28 -1.80
N SER A 190 -16.20 -31.40 -2.49
CA SER A 190 -15.07 -31.57 -3.40
C SER A 190 -15.39 -30.96 -4.76
N SER A 191 -14.36 -30.60 -5.53
CA SER A 191 -14.51 -30.17 -6.95
C SER A 191 -15.23 -31.21 -7.82
N LYS A 192 -15.27 -32.48 -7.37
CA LYS A 192 -15.98 -33.59 -8.00
C LYS A 192 -17.37 -33.87 -7.40
N GLY A 193 -17.95 -32.95 -6.63
CA GLY A 193 -19.28 -33.09 -6.00
C GLY A 193 -19.33 -33.99 -4.76
N VAL A 194 -18.26 -34.73 -4.45
CA VAL A 194 -18.19 -35.61 -3.26
C VAL A 194 -17.99 -34.81 -1.97
N VAL A 195 -18.75 -35.12 -0.92
CA VAL A 195 -18.55 -34.52 0.40
C VAL A 195 -17.30 -35.11 1.06
N LYS A 196 -16.32 -34.25 1.41
CA LYS A 196 -15.11 -34.62 2.16
C LYS A 196 -15.20 -34.15 3.60
N LYS A 197 -14.82 -35.03 4.52
CA LYS A 197 -14.70 -34.75 5.95
C LYS A 197 -13.31 -34.22 6.29
N PHE A 198 -13.23 -33.29 7.23
CA PHE A 198 -11.98 -32.80 7.82
C PHE A 198 -12.21 -32.49 9.30
N LYS A 199 -11.14 -32.32 10.07
CA LYS A 199 -11.21 -32.10 11.51
C LYS A 199 -10.70 -30.72 11.86
N SER A 200 -11.27 -30.10 12.88
CA SER A 200 -10.81 -28.81 13.40
C SER A 200 -10.82 -28.84 14.92
N ILE A 201 -9.75 -28.37 15.54
CA ILE A 201 -9.62 -28.19 17.00
C ILE A 201 -10.62 -27.13 17.46
N THR A 202 -11.30 -27.39 18.57
CA THR A 202 -12.35 -26.53 19.13
C THR A 202 -12.24 -26.44 20.65
N GLY A 203 -12.83 -25.38 21.22
CA GLY A 203 -12.94 -25.21 22.67
C GLY A 203 -11.57 -25.26 23.36
N GLU A 204 -11.48 -26.01 24.46
CA GLU A 204 -10.24 -26.17 25.24
C GLU A 204 -9.12 -26.90 24.48
N GLY A 205 -9.43 -27.58 23.36
CA GLY A 205 -8.46 -28.23 22.51
C GLY A 205 -7.42 -27.26 21.93
N LEU A 206 -7.79 -25.99 21.73
CA LEU A 206 -6.91 -24.95 21.18
C LEU A 206 -5.73 -24.63 22.11
N ASN A 207 -5.79 -25.02 23.38
CA ASN A 207 -4.66 -24.89 24.30
C ASN A 207 -3.48 -25.82 23.94
N PHE A 208 -3.78 -26.90 23.20
CA PHE A 208 -2.83 -27.97 22.86
C PHE A 208 -2.43 -28.00 21.38
N GLY A 209 -3.04 -27.16 20.54
CA GLY A 209 -2.74 -27.15 19.12
C GLY A 209 -3.41 -26.02 18.34
N GLU A 210 -3.11 -25.96 17.05
CA GLU A 210 -3.62 -24.96 16.12
C GLU A 210 -4.27 -25.62 14.89
N ASN A 211 -5.23 -24.91 14.30
CA ASN A 211 -5.84 -25.29 13.03
C ASN A 211 -5.11 -24.58 11.89
N GLN A 212 -4.18 -25.28 11.23
CA GLN A 212 -3.54 -24.74 10.04
C GLN A 212 -4.46 -24.85 8.83
N VAL A 213 -4.47 -23.84 7.97
CA VAL A 213 -5.19 -23.92 6.70
C VAL A 213 -4.52 -25.00 5.85
N ASN A 214 -5.31 -25.93 5.31
CA ASN A 214 -4.77 -26.99 4.47
C ASN A 214 -4.20 -26.38 3.17
N PRO A 215 -2.88 -26.51 2.89
CA PRO A 215 -2.27 -25.90 1.71
C PRO A 215 -2.91 -26.36 0.40
N ASN A 216 -3.42 -27.59 0.36
CA ASN A 216 -4.06 -28.16 -0.82
C ASN A 216 -5.52 -27.74 -0.97
N ASN A 217 -6.16 -27.22 0.09
CA ASN A 217 -7.54 -26.79 0.05
C ASN A 217 -7.85 -25.76 1.15
N PRO A 218 -7.88 -24.46 0.83
CA PRO A 218 -8.13 -23.39 1.79
C PRO A 218 -9.48 -23.48 2.52
N LYS A 219 -10.45 -24.25 2.00
CA LYS A 219 -11.75 -24.48 2.66
C LYS A 219 -11.71 -25.59 3.72
N SER A 220 -10.51 -25.93 4.21
CA SER A 220 -10.33 -26.94 5.24
C SER A 220 -9.14 -26.65 6.12
N THR A 221 -9.21 -27.17 7.34
CA THR A 221 -8.17 -27.08 8.34
C THR A 221 -7.46 -28.41 8.51
N GLN A 222 -6.25 -28.33 9.07
CA GLN A 222 -5.43 -29.45 9.51
C GLN A 222 -5.01 -29.17 10.97
N PRO A 223 -5.50 -29.97 11.93
CA PRO A 223 -5.07 -29.91 13.32
C PRO A 223 -3.59 -30.27 13.46
N LEU A 224 -2.80 -29.37 14.04
CA LEU A 224 -1.45 -29.62 14.51
C LEU A 224 -1.37 -29.38 16.02
N TYR A 225 -0.49 -30.11 16.70
CA TYR A 225 -0.37 -30.08 18.16
C TYR A 225 1.02 -29.65 18.58
N TYR A 226 1.09 -28.95 19.70
CA TYR A 226 2.35 -28.54 20.30
C TYR A 226 3.05 -29.74 20.92
N GLU A 227 4.28 -30.00 20.51
CA GLU A 227 5.10 -31.12 20.96
C GLU A 227 5.27 -31.15 22.49
N ASP A 228 5.56 -30.00 23.10
CA ASP A 228 5.78 -29.82 24.55
C ASP A 228 4.52 -30.09 25.39
N LYS A 229 3.33 -29.90 24.81
CA LYS A 229 2.03 -30.12 25.49
C LYS A 229 1.42 -31.47 25.15
N PHE A 230 1.99 -32.22 24.21
CA PHE A 230 1.38 -33.43 23.69
C PHE A 230 1.19 -34.52 24.76
N PHE A 231 2.16 -34.71 25.65
CA PHE A 231 2.01 -35.67 26.75
C PHE A 231 0.88 -35.32 27.72
N LYS A 232 0.74 -34.03 28.06
CA LYS A 232 -0.37 -33.56 28.90
C LYS A 232 -1.71 -33.82 28.22
N LEU A 233 -1.78 -33.62 26.90
CA LEU A 233 -2.97 -33.94 26.12
C LEU A 233 -3.29 -35.44 26.17
N LEU A 234 -2.30 -36.32 26.00
CA LEU A 234 -2.51 -37.78 26.09
C LEU A 234 -3.04 -38.22 27.45
N THR A 235 -2.57 -37.62 28.55
CA THR A 235 -3.08 -37.87 29.89
C THR A 235 -4.55 -37.44 30.02
N LEU A 236 -4.93 -36.27 29.49
CA LEU A 236 -6.32 -35.79 29.52
C LEU A 236 -7.28 -36.65 28.66
N LEU A 237 -6.74 -37.29 27.63
CA LEU A 237 -7.47 -38.19 26.75
C LEU A 237 -7.53 -39.63 27.27
N ASP A 238 -6.93 -39.91 28.44
CA ASP A 238 -6.85 -41.26 29.02
C ASP A 238 -6.13 -42.26 28.08
N LEU A 239 -5.24 -41.75 27.23
CA LEU A 239 -4.50 -42.51 26.20
C LEU A 239 -3.11 -42.95 26.65
N LYS A 240 -2.67 -42.51 27.82
CA LYS A 240 -1.46 -42.97 28.47
C LYS A 240 -1.86 -43.66 29.77
N GLN A 241 -1.67 -44.98 29.86
CA GLN A 241 -1.57 -45.60 31.17
C GLN A 241 -0.24 -45.15 31.79
N ILE A 242 -0.32 -44.60 32.99
CA ILE A 242 0.86 -44.37 33.82
C ILE A 242 1.40 -45.77 34.12
N ALA A 243 2.54 -46.12 33.53
CA ALA A 243 3.40 -47.18 34.05
C ALA A 243 4.28 -46.58 35.15
#